data_AF-A0A7C2X1Z4-F1
#
_entry.id   AF-A0A7C2X1Z4-F1
#
_cell.length_a   1.000
_cell.length_b   1.000
_cell.length_c   1.000
_cell.angle_alpha   90.00
_cell.angle_beta   90.00
_cell.angle_gamma   90.00
#
_symmetry.space_group_name_H-M   'P 1'
#
loop_
_entity.id
_entity.type
_entity.pdbx_description
1 polymer ?
#
loop_
_entity_poly.entity_id
_entity_poly.type
_entity_poly.pdbx_seq_one_letter_code
_entity_poly.pdbx_strand_id
1 'polypeptide(L)'
;MRDIIEDDELCSRFFALLDERNPRDRCYLYRMAEGQPVRPALFKCTPHPRLIDTLRDKFGGGDFQVMIRRGEKMLLTGLLRIAEP
;
A
#
# COMPACT_ATOMS: atom_id res chain seq x y z
N MET A 1 9.71 -9.57 -12.35
CA MET A 1 9.42 -10.01 -10.98
C MET A 1 8.09 -9.37 -10.61
N ARG A 2 7.01 -10.14 -10.48
CA ARG A 2 5.66 -9.60 -10.20
C ARG A 2 5.56 -9.37 -8.69
N ASP A 3 5.33 -8.14 -8.27
CA ASP A 3 4.87 -7.87 -6.91
C ASP A 3 3.45 -8.44 -6.80
N ILE A 4 3.27 -9.44 -5.94
CA ILE A 4 2.00 -10.16 -5.85
C ILE A 4 1.18 -9.50 -4.75
N ILE A 5 0.13 -8.80 -5.16
CA ILE A 5 -1.05 -8.63 -4.31
C ILE A 5 -1.80 -9.95 -4.47
N GLU A 6 -2.01 -10.70 -3.37
CA GLU A 6 -2.53 -12.08 -3.39
C GLU A 6 -3.92 -12.23 -4.05
N ASP A 7 -4.59 -11.12 -4.35
CA ASP A 7 -5.90 -11.05 -4.97
C ASP A 7 -5.87 -10.04 -6.14
N ASP A 8 -6.12 -10.54 -7.36
CA ASP A 8 -6.09 -9.77 -8.61
C ASP A 8 -7.12 -8.62 -8.62
N GLU A 9 -8.24 -8.75 -7.91
CA GLU A 9 -9.26 -7.69 -7.80
C GLU A 9 -8.78 -6.58 -6.87
N LEU A 10 -8.23 -6.96 -5.71
CA LEU A 10 -7.58 -6.03 -4.77
C LEU A 10 -6.41 -5.30 -5.44
N CYS A 11 -5.65 -6.02 -6.25
CA CYS A 11 -4.55 -5.48 -7.04
C CYS A 11 -5.04 -4.39 -8.00
N SER A 12 -6.04 -4.74 -8.81
CA SER A 12 -6.64 -3.82 -9.78
C SER A 12 -7.23 -2.58 -9.12
N ARG A 13 -7.94 -2.75 -8.00
CA ARG A 13 -8.51 -1.65 -7.22
C ARG A 13 -7.44 -0.76 -6.60
N PHE A 14 -6.36 -1.35 -6.10
CA PHE A 14 -5.23 -0.59 -5.56
C PHE A 14 -4.62 0.30 -6.62
N PHE A 15 -4.26 -0.24 -7.79
CA PHE A 15 -3.71 0.55 -8.89
C PHE A 15 -4.67 1.65 -9.37
N ALA A 16 -5.97 1.35 -9.49
CA ALA A 16 -6.98 2.35 -9.85
C ALA A 16 -7.01 3.53 -8.86
N LEU A 17 -6.88 3.27 -7.55
CA LEU A 17 -6.82 4.32 -6.53
C LEU A 17 -5.52 5.13 -6.59
N LEU A 18 -4.40 4.49 -6.92
CA LEU A 18 -3.13 5.20 -7.14
C LEU A 18 -3.21 6.15 -8.35
N ASP A 19 -3.93 5.74 -9.40
CA ASP A 19 -4.10 6.51 -10.64
C ASP A 19 -5.15 7.63 -10.54
N GLU A 20 -6.24 7.44 -9.79
CA GLU A 20 -7.25 8.48 -9.53
C GLU A 20 -6.61 9.72 -8.86
N ARG A 21 -5.55 9.50 -8.05
CA ARG A 21 -4.79 10.54 -7.33
C ARG A 21 -5.68 11.53 -6.58
N ASN A 22 -6.80 11.04 -6.03
CA ASN A 22 -7.76 11.92 -5.38
C ASN A 22 -7.10 12.59 -4.15
N PRO A 23 -7.01 13.92 -4.10
CA PRO A 23 -6.28 14.62 -3.04
C PRO A 23 -6.92 14.48 -1.65
N ARG A 24 -8.16 13.95 -1.57
CA ARG A 24 -8.84 13.65 -0.30
C ARG A 24 -8.49 12.26 0.24
N ASP A 25 -7.86 11.41 -0.56
CA ASP A 25 -7.52 10.06 -0.16
C ASP A 25 -6.24 10.07 0.68
N ARG A 26 -6.22 9.19 1.67
CA ARG A 26 -5.09 9.03 2.58
C ARG A 26 -4.71 7.56 2.59
N CYS A 27 -3.50 7.29 2.12
CA CYS A 27 -2.83 6.02 2.18
C CYS A 27 -1.99 5.94 3.45
N TYR A 28 -2.11 4.85 4.18
CA TYR A 28 -1.28 4.48 5.32
C TYR A 28 -0.63 3.14 4.99
N LEU A 29 0.67 3.06 5.22
CA LEU A 29 1.46 1.87 5.00
C LEU A 29 2.09 1.46 6.33
N TYR A 30 1.89 0.20 6.67
CA TYR A 30 2.44 -0.43 7.86
C TYR A 30 3.37 -1.54 7.41
N ARG A 31 4.54 -1.65 8.03
CA ARG A 31 5.37 -2.85 7.88
C ARG A 31 4.69 -4.00 8.62
N MET A 32 4.72 -5.19 8.05
CA MET A 32 4.25 -6.39 8.74
C MET A 32 5.40 -7.05 9.50
N ALA A 33 5.14 -7.50 10.72
CA ALA A 33 6.01 -8.36 11.49
C ALA A 33 5.14 -9.40 12.20
N GLU A 34 5.52 -10.68 12.12
CA GLU A 34 4.76 -11.79 12.74
C GLU A 34 3.27 -11.81 12.34
N GLY A 35 2.98 -11.42 11.09
CA GLY A 35 1.61 -11.35 10.56
C GLY A 35 0.77 -10.17 11.07
N GLN A 36 1.35 -9.23 11.82
CA GLN A 36 0.67 -8.06 12.35
C GLN A 36 1.29 -6.75 11.84
N PRO A 37 0.48 -5.69 11.62
CA PRO A 37 0.99 -4.38 11.25
C PRO A 37 1.72 -3.73 12.43
N VAL A 38 3.00 -3.42 12.23
CA VAL A 38 3.82 -2.68 13.18
C VAL A 38 3.38 -1.22 13.21
N ARG A 39 3.16 -0.69 14.41
CA ARG A 39 2.82 0.71 14.65
C ARG A 39 4.04 1.47 15.17
N PRO A 40 4.21 2.77 14.84
CA PRO A 40 3.32 3.59 14.00
C PRO A 40 3.43 3.23 12.50
N ALA A 41 2.53 3.79 11.68
CA ALA A 41 2.60 3.62 10.23
C ALA A 41 3.99 4.04 9.72
N LEU A 42 4.58 3.21 8.86
CA LEU A 42 5.86 3.47 8.22
C LEU A 42 5.80 4.73 7.36
N PHE A 43 4.68 4.90 6.67
CA PHE A 43 4.48 6.00 5.74
C PHE A 43 3.00 6.37 5.62
N LYS A 44 2.73 7.66 5.44
CA LYS A 44 1.40 8.21 5.18
C LYS A 44 1.50 9.21 4.05
N CYS A 45 0.68 9.03 3.02
CA CYS A 45 0.68 9.91 1.85
C CYS A 45 -0.69 10.00 1.17
N THR A 46 -0.82 10.85 0.16
CA THR A 46 -1.86 10.71 -0.86
C THR A 46 -1.48 9.53 -1.76
N PRO A 47 -2.41 8.62 -2.11
CA PRO A 47 -2.13 7.54 -3.06
C PRO A 47 -1.54 8.09 -4.37
N HIS A 48 -0.46 7.47 -4.87
CA HIS A 48 0.19 7.87 -6.12
C HIS A 48 0.87 6.68 -6.82
N PRO A 49 1.08 6.71 -8.16
CA PRO A 49 1.57 5.54 -8.90
C PRO A 49 2.96 5.05 -8.50
N ARG A 50 3.85 5.96 -8.09
CA ARG A 50 5.22 5.64 -7.63
C ARG A 50 5.31 5.02 -6.22
N LEU A 51 4.18 4.63 -5.64
CA LEU A 51 4.15 4.17 -4.24
C LEU A 51 4.89 2.84 -4.08
N ILE A 52 4.74 1.93 -5.05
CA ILE A 52 5.42 0.62 -5.05
C ILE A 52 6.93 0.82 -5.17
N ASP A 53 7.37 1.66 -6.11
CA ASP A 53 8.80 2.00 -6.27
C ASP A 53 9.37 2.57 -4.97
N THR A 54 8.62 3.45 -4.30
CA THR A 54 9.03 3.99 -3.00
C THR A 54 9.15 2.90 -1.94
N LEU A 55 8.22 1.94 -1.88
CA LEU A 55 8.26 0.82 -0.95
C LEU A 55 9.44 -0.13 -1.21
N ARG A 56 9.75 -0.39 -2.47
CA ARG A 56 10.92 -1.19 -2.86
C ARG A 56 12.22 -0.45 -2.56
N ASP A 57 12.42 0.71 -3.15
CA ASP A 57 13.72 1.38 -3.19
C ASP A 57 14.08 2.02 -1.85
N LYS A 58 13.08 2.61 -1.16
CA LYS A 58 13.33 3.35 0.10
C LYS A 58 13.19 2.47 1.33
N PHE A 59 12.30 1.48 1.29
CA PHE A 59 12.01 0.64 2.45
C PHE A 59 12.50 -0.80 2.30
N GLY A 60 13.11 -1.16 1.16
CA GLY A 60 13.75 -2.45 0.93
C GLY A 60 12.77 -3.56 0.56
N GLY A 61 11.53 -3.25 0.20
CA GLY A 61 10.51 -4.27 -0.05
C GLY A 61 10.05 -5.00 1.22
N GLY A 62 9.47 -6.19 1.02
CA GLY A 62 8.88 -7.04 2.04
C GLY A 62 7.35 -6.94 2.11
N ASP A 63 6.81 -7.33 3.26
CA ASP A 63 5.37 -7.36 3.52
C ASP A 63 4.88 -6.05 4.14
N PHE A 64 3.87 -5.46 3.51
CA PHE A 64 3.25 -4.22 3.96
C PHE A 64 1.74 -4.37 4.03
N GLN A 65 1.12 -3.89 5.10
CA GLN A 65 -0.31 -3.61 5.08
C GLN A 65 -0.53 -2.21 4.51
N VAL A 66 -1.38 -2.14 3.50
CA VAL A 66 -1.85 -0.88 2.93
C VAL A 66 -3.28 -0.61 3.38
N MET A 67 -3.56 0.66 3.66
CA MET A 67 -4.88 1.15 4.03
C MET A 67 -5.13 2.49 3.35
N ILE A 68 -6.08 2.54 2.41
CA ILE A 68 -6.51 3.76 1.72
C ILE A 68 -7.91 4.11 2.20
N ARG A 69 -8.08 5.34 2.66
CA ARG A 69 -9.38 5.87 3.12
C ARG A 69 -9.67 7.26 2.57
N ARG A 70 -10.96 7.59 2.48
CA ARG A 70 -11.49 8.92 2.13
C ARG A 70 -12.36 9.41 3.28
N GLY A 71 -11.82 10.31 4.10
CA GLY A 71 -12.46 10.67 5.36
C GLY A 71 -12.62 9.44 6.27
N GLU A 72 -13.87 9.13 6.61
CA GLU A 72 -14.24 7.97 7.43
C GLU A 72 -14.44 6.69 6.60
N LYS A 73 -14.56 6.79 5.28
CA LYS A 73 -14.81 5.64 4.40
C LYS A 73 -13.51 4.89 4.11
N MET A 74 -13.47 3.60 4.43
CA MET A 74 -12.41 2.71 3.98
C MET A 74 -12.58 2.41 2.49
N LEU A 75 -11.60 2.80 1.67
CA LEU A 75 -11.60 2.53 0.24
C LEU A 75 -10.87 1.25 -0.11
N LEU A 76 -9.80 0.92 0.60
CA LEU A 76 -9.04 -0.31 0.39
C LEU A 76 -8.25 -0.65 1.65
N THR A 77 -8.19 -1.93 1.99
CA THR A 77 -7.22 -2.48 2.94
C THR A 77 -6.76 -3.82 2.43
N GLY A 78 -5.45 -4.08 2.51
CA GLY A 78 -4.89 -5.30 1.97
C GLY A 78 -3.41 -5.46 2.32
N LEU A 79 -2.90 -6.65 2.02
CA LEU A 79 -1.48 -6.98 2.11
C LEU A 79 -0.83 -6.74 0.75
N LEU A 80 0.31 -6.04 0.75
CA LEU A 80 1.20 -5.89 -0.38
C LEU A 80 2.47 -6.69 -0.08
N ARG A 81 2.83 -7.62 -0.97
CA ARG A 81 4.14 -8.27 -0.93
C ARG A 81 4.98 -7.73 -2.06
N ILE A 82 6.03 -7.01 -1.71
CA ILE A 82 6.94 -6.38 -2.66
C ILE A 82 8.26 -7.12 -2.57
N ALA A 83 8.80 -7.53 -3.72
CA ALA A 83 10.09 -8.21 -3.73
C ALA A 83 11.17 -7.30 -3.13
N GLU A 84 11.96 -7.86 -2.21
CA GLU A 84 13.17 -7.22 -1.72
C GLU A 84 14.19 -7.13 -2.87
N PRO A 85 14.94 -6.02 -2.98
CA PRO A 85 15.91 -5.79 -4.05
C PRO A 85 17.12 -6.73 -4.00
#